data_AF-A0A965LF19-F1
#
_entry.id   AF-A0A965LF19-F1
#
_cell.length_a   1.000
_cell.length_b   1.000
_cell.length_c   1.000
_cell.angle_alpha   90.00
_cell.angle_beta   90.00
_cell.angle_gamma   90.00
#
_symmetry.space_group_name_H-M   'P 1'
#
loop_
_entity.id
_entity.type
_entity.pdbx_description
1 polymer ?
#
loop_
_entity_poly.entity_id
_entity_poly.type
_entity_poly.pdbx_seq_one_letter_code
_entity_poly.pdbx_strand_id
1 'polypeptide(L)'
;MISRITHYHPGLHASRIAEDLQREVWGFAQAVSDAEQNQCADNRMNYWKSRLSLSVSHARSRGMEFEEIAHQCELSLSRSFGSVPLPSQALFLIESFLRQQGVPARLNGGSGVLVRR
;
A
#
# COMPACT_ATOMS: atom_id res chain seq x y z
N MET A 1 -11.55 -28.84 -13.46
CA MET A 1 -11.33 -27.44 -13.91
C MET A 1 -10.05 -26.94 -13.26
N ILE A 2 -8.96 -26.89 -14.01
CA ILE A 2 -7.67 -26.40 -13.52
C ILE A 2 -7.70 -24.88 -13.68
N SER A 3 -7.67 -24.16 -12.56
CA SER A 3 -7.61 -22.69 -12.56
C SER A 3 -6.36 -22.27 -13.33
N ARG A 4 -6.53 -21.47 -14.39
CA ARG A 4 -5.40 -20.85 -15.10
C ARG A 4 -4.72 -19.92 -14.11
N ILE A 5 -3.64 -20.40 -13.49
CA ILE A 5 -2.66 -19.54 -12.84
C ILE A 5 -2.05 -18.74 -13.98
N THR A 6 -2.56 -17.53 -14.20
CA THR A 6 -1.87 -16.52 -15.00
C THR A 6 -0.54 -16.27 -14.31
N HIS A 7 0.51 -16.91 -14.82
CA HIS A 7 1.88 -16.56 -14.52
C HIS A 7 2.10 -15.15 -15.08
N TYR A 8 1.69 -14.15 -14.30
CA TYR A 8 2.13 -12.78 -14.48
C TYR A 8 3.64 -12.84 -14.24
N HIS A 9 4.42 -12.81 -15.32
CA HIS A 9 5.84 -12.51 -15.24
C HIS A 9 5.92 -10.99 -15.20
N PRO A 10 6.00 -10.34 -14.02
CA PRO A 10 6.36 -8.94 -14.00
C PRO A 10 7.74 -8.85 -14.64
N GLY A 11 7.84 -8.14 -15.77
CA GLY A 11 9.15 -7.74 -16.26
C GLY A 11 9.87 -6.99 -15.15
N LEU A 12 11.21 -7.02 -15.13
CA LEU A 12 12.05 -6.34 -14.12
C LEU A 12 11.58 -4.91 -13.77
N HIS A 13 10.94 -4.21 -14.71
CA HIS A 13 10.33 -2.90 -14.50
C HIS A 13 9.07 -2.90 -13.63
N ALA A 14 8.19 -3.89 -13.75
CA ALA A 14 7.00 -4.04 -12.91
C ALA A 14 7.39 -4.41 -11.47
N SER A 15 8.42 -5.25 -11.29
CA SER A 15 9.00 -5.54 -9.97
C SER A 15 9.55 -4.28 -9.31
N ARG A 16 10.29 -3.44 -10.06
CA ARG A 16 10.85 -2.19 -9.52
C ARG A 16 9.77 -1.17 -9.14
N ILE A 17 8.71 -1.04 -9.95
CA ILE A 17 7.58 -0.15 -9.63
C ILE A 17 6.85 -0.63 -8.37
N ALA A 18 6.66 -1.95 -8.23
CA ALA A 18 6.04 -2.53 -7.05
C ALA A 18 6.91 -2.32 -5.79
N GLU A 19 8.23 -2.49 -5.89
CA GLU A 19 9.17 -2.22 -4.80
C GLU A 19 9.18 -0.74 -4.38
N ASP A 20 9.17 0.18 -5.35
CA ASP A 20 9.09 1.62 -5.07
C ASP A 20 7.76 1.97 -4.40
N LEU A 21 6.63 1.44 -4.90
CA LEU A 21 5.32 1.60 -4.26
C LEU A 21 5.32 1.05 -2.84
N GLN A 22 5.82 -0.16 -2.63
CA GLN A 22 5.91 -0.79 -1.32
C GLN A 22 6.70 0.09 -0.34
N ARG A 23 7.87 0.60 -0.75
CA ARG A 23 8.71 1.46 0.08
C ARG A 23 8.00 2.75 0.48
N GLU A 24 7.34 3.43 -0.45
CA GLU A 24 6.65 4.68 -0.14
C GLU A 24 5.39 4.45 0.71
N VAL A 25 4.66 3.36 0.47
CA VAL A 25 3.50 2.96 1.27
C VAL A 25 3.91 2.67 2.72
N TRP A 26 5.01 1.93 2.92
CA TRP A 26 5.56 1.68 4.25
C TRP A 26 6.05 2.96 4.94
N GLY A 27 6.77 3.82 4.22
CA GLY A 27 7.23 5.10 4.76
C GLY A 27 6.08 6.01 5.18
N PHE A 28 5.00 6.03 4.40
CA PHE A 28 3.79 6.76 4.75
C PHE A 28 3.07 6.13 5.95
N ALA A 29 2.92 4.80 5.98
CA ALA A 29 2.30 4.11 7.11
C ALA A 29 3.05 4.34 8.43
N GLN A 30 4.38 4.34 8.38
CA GLN A 30 5.19 4.67 9.54
C GLN A 30 5.03 6.12 9.96
N ALA A 31 4.99 7.07 9.02
CA ALA A 31 4.73 8.47 9.34
C ALA A 31 3.35 8.69 10.00
N VAL A 32 2.34 7.92 9.59
CA VAL A 32 1.01 7.91 10.22
C VAL A 32 1.08 7.35 11.64
N SER A 33 1.74 6.21 11.85
CA SER A 33 1.94 5.64 13.19
C SER A 33 2.73 6.56 14.12
N ASP A 34 3.79 7.21 13.63
CA ASP A 34 4.59 8.15 14.40
C ASP A 34 3.77 9.39 14.81
N ALA A 35 2.84 9.84 13.96
CA ALA A 35 1.96 10.97 14.24
C ALA A 35 0.95 10.67 15.35
N GLU A 36 0.41 9.44 15.39
CA GLU A 36 -0.46 9.00 16.50
C GLU A 36 0.29 8.98 17.84
N GLN A 37 1.61 8.74 17.83
CA GLN A 37 2.44 8.73 19.04
C GLN A 37 2.93 10.12 19.46
N ASN A 38 2.48 11.20 18.79
CA ASN A 38 3.00 12.58 18.95
C ASN A 38 4.52 12.69 18.70
N GLN A 39 5.10 11.76 17.95
CA GLN A 39 6.54 11.71 17.65
C GLN A 39 6.88 12.26 16.25
N CYS A 40 5.88 12.70 15.48
CA CYS A 40 6.06 13.08 14.08
C CYS A 40 5.90 14.59 13.88
N ALA A 41 6.89 15.21 13.23
CA ALA A 41 6.76 16.56 12.68
C ALA A 41 5.88 16.50 11.42
N ASP A 42 4.94 17.43 11.25
CA ASP A 42 4.03 17.52 10.08
C ASP A 42 4.75 17.43 8.73
N ASN A 43 6.00 17.91 8.68
CA ASN A 43 6.87 17.86 7.51
C ASN A 43 7.14 16.43 7.02
N ARG A 44 7.26 15.46 7.93
CA ARG A 44 7.51 14.05 7.59
C ARG A 44 6.28 13.41 6.95
N MET A 45 5.10 13.69 7.49
CA MET A 45 3.83 13.26 6.90
C MET A 45 3.67 13.80 5.47
N ASN A 46 3.92 15.10 5.27
CA ASN A 46 3.80 15.74 3.95
C ASN A 46 4.82 15.23 2.94
N TYR A 47 6.05 14.93 3.39
CA TYR A 47 7.07 14.30 2.57
C TYR A 47 6.59 12.96 2.03
N TRP A 48 6.12 12.05 2.90
CA TRP A 48 5.69 10.72 2.47
C TRP A 48 4.40 10.74 1.65
N LYS A 49 3.46 11.65 1.92
CA LYS A 49 2.30 11.88 1.03
C LYS A 49 2.74 12.25 -0.39
N SER A 50 3.67 13.20 -0.50
CA SER A 50 4.16 13.67 -1.80
C SER A 50 4.89 12.55 -2.55
N ARG A 51 5.73 11.78 -1.85
CA ARG A 51 6.43 10.63 -2.41
C ARG A 51 5.49 9.54 -2.89
N LEU A 52 4.49 9.18 -2.08
CA LEU A 52 3.51 8.16 -2.44
C LEU A 52 2.68 8.59 -3.66
N SER A 53 2.25 9.85 -3.72
CA SER A 53 1.54 10.41 -4.89
C SER A 53 2.40 10.35 -6.16
N LEU A 54 3.70 10.65 -6.06
CA LEU A 54 4.65 10.52 -7.17
C LEU A 54 4.80 9.07 -7.64
N SER A 55 4.92 8.12 -6.71
CA SER A 55 5.03 6.69 -7.06
C SER A 55 3.75 6.16 -7.72
N VAL A 56 2.57 6.55 -7.23
CA VAL A 56 1.28 6.22 -7.86
C VAL A 56 1.21 6.80 -9.28
N SER A 57 1.59 8.06 -9.45
CA SER A 57 1.61 8.72 -10.77
C SER A 57 2.60 8.07 -11.73
N HIS A 58 3.78 7.69 -11.24
CA HIS A 58 4.78 6.99 -12.04
C HIS A 58 4.30 5.59 -12.45
N ALA A 59 3.71 4.83 -11.53
CA ALA A 59 3.12 3.52 -11.83
C ALA A 59 2.06 3.62 -12.94
N ARG A 60 1.18 4.63 -12.85
CA ARG A 60 0.18 4.91 -13.89
C ARG A 60 0.81 5.27 -15.24
N SER A 61 1.82 6.13 -15.25
CA SER A 61 2.51 6.50 -16.50
C SER A 61 3.20 5.31 -17.19
N ARG A 62 3.44 4.23 -16.44
CA ARG A 62 4.03 2.98 -16.92
C ARG A 62 2.99 1.93 -17.32
N GLY A 63 1.71 2.26 -17.26
CA GLY A 63 0.60 1.39 -17.66
C GLY A 63 0.04 0.51 -16.55
N MET A 64 0.35 0.79 -15.29
CA MET A 64 -0.24 0.07 -14.16
C MET A 64 -1.64 0.61 -13.87
N GLU A 65 -2.62 -0.29 -13.83
CA GLU A 65 -4.01 0.06 -13.53
C GLU A 65 -4.20 0.39 -12.04
N PHE A 66 -5.23 1.18 -11.72
CA PHE A 66 -5.50 1.60 -10.35
C PHE A 66 -5.78 0.43 -9.41
N GLU A 67 -6.44 -0.61 -9.91
CA GLU A 67 -6.71 -1.86 -9.19
C GLU A 67 -5.41 -2.60 -8.85
N GLU A 68 -4.43 -2.59 -9.76
CA GLU A 68 -3.14 -3.23 -9.54
C GLU A 68 -2.32 -2.45 -8.51
N ILE A 69 -2.33 -1.12 -8.58
CA ILE A 69 -1.70 -0.25 -7.57
C ILE A 69 -2.35 -0.47 -6.20
N ALA A 70 -3.68 -0.53 -6.15
CA ALA A 70 -4.43 -0.83 -4.93
C ALA A 70 -4.02 -2.17 -4.34
N HIS A 71 -3.96 -3.22 -5.17
CA HIS A 71 -3.55 -4.54 -4.75
C HIS A 71 -2.11 -4.56 -4.21
N GLN A 72 -1.17 -3.86 -4.84
CA GLN A 72 0.20 -3.74 -4.31
C GLN A 72 0.25 -3.01 -2.96
N CYS A 73 -0.55 -1.97 -2.78
CA CYS A 73 -0.65 -1.27 -1.49
C CYS A 73 -1.21 -2.18 -0.39
N GLU A 74 -2.25 -2.95 -0.73
CA GLU A 74 -2.85 -3.96 0.16
C GLU A 74 -1.83 -5.04 0.54
N LEU A 75 -1.11 -5.60 -0.43
CA LEU A 75 -0.05 -6.59 -0.18
C LEU A 75 1.05 -6.02 0.71
N SER A 76 1.48 -4.80 0.43
CA SER A 76 2.54 -4.12 1.18
C SER A 76 2.20 -3.94 2.65
N LEU A 77 0.94 -3.62 2.95
CA LEU A 77 0.44 -3.42 4.32
C LEU A 77 -0.22 -4.67 4.92
N SER A 78 -0.33 -5.74 4.13
CA SER A 78 -0.81 -7.02 4.61
C SER A 78 0.13 -7.57 5.67
N ARG A 79 -0.43 -8.30 6.63
CA ARG A 79 0.33 -8.84 7.77
C ARG A 79 1.49 -9.71 7.27
N SER A 80 2.71 -9.22 7.48
CA SER A 80 3.88 -10.08 7.49
C SER A 80 3.95 -10.80 8.84
N PHE A 81 4.29 -12.09 8.84
CA PHE A 81 4.45 -12.85 10.07
C PHE A 81 5.46 -12.14 11.00
N GLY A 82 5.02 -11.70 12.18
CA GLY A 82 5.86 -11.07 13.19
C GLY A 82 5.82 -9.53 13.26
N SER A 83 5.11 -8.83 12.37
CA SER A 83 4.96 -7.37 12.46
C SER A 83 3.77 -6.96 13.33
N VAL A 84 3.94 -5.91 14.15
CA VAL A 84 2.85 -5.26 14.90
C VAL A 84 1.84 -4.72 13.89
N PRO A 85 0.53 -5.01 14.03
CA PRO A 85 -0.48 -4.50 13.12
C PRO A 85 -0.57 -2.98 13.23
N LEU A 86 -0.71 -2.31 12.08
CA LEU A 86 -1.05 -0.88 12.07
C LEU A 86 -2.42 -0.67 12.73
N PRO A 87 -2.60 0.41 13.50
CA PRO A 87 -3.90 0.79 14.04
C PRO A 87 -4.95 0.96 12.93
N SER A 88 -6.21 0.62 13.21
CA SER A 88 -7.32 0.76 12.25
C SER A 88 -7.50 2.21 11.76
N GLN A 89 -7.21 3.17 12.63
CA GLN A 89 -7.20 4.60 12.30
C GLN A 89 -6.07 4.95 11.31
N ALA A 90 -4.87 4.38 11.50
CA ALA A 90 -3.78 4.55 10.56
C ALA A 90 -4.12 3.95 9.18
N LEU A 91 -4.69 2.74 9.15
CA LEU A 91 -5.16 2.10 7.91
C LEU A 91 -6.24 2.94 7.22
N PHE A 92 -7.17 3.52 7.98
CA PHE A 92 -8.18 4.43 7.44
C PHE A 92 -7.56 5.66 6.77
N LEU A 93 -6.58 6.29 7.41
CA LEU A 93 -5.91 7.46 6.86
C LEU A 93 -5.17 7.13 5.57
N ILE A 94 -4.46 6.00 5.54
CA ILE A 94 -3.76 5.55 4.33
C ILE A 94 -4.76 5.26 3.21
N GLU A 95 -5.85 4.55 3.52
CA GLU A 95 -6.91 4.22 2.56
C GLU A 95 -7.57 5.47 2.00
N SER A 96 -7.88 6.44 2.86
CA SER A 96 -8.49 7.72 2.46
C SER A 96 -7.59 8.50 1.51
N PHE A 97 -6.27 8.50 1.76
CA PHE A 97 -5.29 9.17 0.90
C PHE A 97 -5.20 8.49 -0.47
N LEU A 98 -5.11 7.15 -0.51
CA LEU A 98 -5.08 6.40 -1.76
C LEU A 98 -6.34 6.63 -2.60
N ARG A 99 -7.52 6.66 -1.96
CA ARG A 99 -8.78 6.97 -2.63
C ARG A 99 -8.83 8.38 -3.21
N GLN A 100 -8.23 9.37 -2.54
CA GLN A 100 -8.07 10.72 -3.10
C GLN A 100 -7.20 10.74 -4.37
N GLN A 101 -6.28 9.80 -4.52
CA GLN A 101 -5.48 9.61 -5.73
C GLN A 101 -6.19 8.78 -6.81
N GLY A 102 -7.44 8.34 -6.57
CA GLY A 102 -8.20 7.46 -7.45
C GLY A 102 -7.87 5.97 -7.29
N VAL A 103 -7.05 5.58 -6.31
CA VAL A 103 -6.68 4.19 -6.03
C VAL A 103 -7.72 3.54 -5.11
N PRO A 104 -8.48 2.52 -5.55
CA PRO A 104 -9.56 1.91 -4.78
C PRO A 104 -9.06 0.87 -3.76
N ALA A 105 -8.07 1.23 -2.92
CA ALA A 105 -7.51 0.34 -1.91
C ALA A 105 -8.52 0.00 -0.80
N ARG A 106 -8.43 -1.22 -0.27
CA ARG A 106 -9.26 -1.75 0.83
C ARG A 106 -8.37 -2.23 1.97
N LEU A 107 -7.94 -1.30 2.82
CA LEU A 107 -7.00 -1.59 3.91
C LEU A 107 -7.71 -1.91 5.23
N ASN A 108 -8.89 -1.34 5.44
CA ASN A 108 -9.74 -1.61 6.62
C ASN A 108 -10.71 -2.80 6.45
N GLY A 109 -10.67 -3.47 5.30
CA GLY A 109 -11.44 -4.69 5.05
C GLY A 109 -10.84 -5.84 5.86
N GLY A 110 -11.43 -6.10 7.02
CA GLY A 110 -10.99 -7.15 7.94
C GLY A 110 -10.66 -8.46 7.23
N SER A 111 -9.46 -8.96 7.56
CA SER A 111 -9.20 -10.37 7.84
C SER A 111 -10.17 -11.32 7.16
N GLY A 112 -9.83 -11.75 5.94
CA GLY A 112 -10.12 -13.13 5.57
C GLY A 112 -9.47 -13.98 6.65
N VAL A 113 -10.25 -14.37 7.65
CA VAL A 113 -9.87 -15.41 8.59
C VAL A 113 -9.66 -16.63 7.69
N LEU A 114 -8.40 -16.89 7.34
CA LEU A 114 -7.98 -18.23 7.01
C LEU A 114 -8.17 -19.05 8.28
N VAL A 115 -9.42 -19.46 8.54
CA VAL A 115 -9.71 -20.60 9.38
C VAL A 115 -9.07 -21.75 8.64
N ARG A 116 -7.85 -22.12 9.03
CA ARG A 116 -7.31 -23.44 8.73
C ARG A 116 -8.28 -24.44 9.35
N ARG A 117 -9.06 -25.11 8.52
CA ARG A 117 -9.67 -26.41 8.80
C ARG A 117 -9.31 -27.33 7.67
#